data_AF-A0A0H3TYY3-F1
#
_entry.id   AF-A0A0H3TYY3-F1
#
_cell.length_a   1.000
_cell.length_b   1.000
_cell.length_c   1.000
_cell.angle_alpha   90.00
_cell.angle_beta   90.00
_cell.angle_gamma   90.00
#
_symmetry.space_group_name_H-M   'P 1'
#
loop_
_entity.id
_entity.type
_entity.pdbx_description
1 polymer ?
#
loop_
_entity_poly.entity_id
_entity_poly.type
_entity_poly.pdbx_seq_one_letter_code
_entity_poly.pdbx_strand_id
1 'polypeptide(L)'
;FIFNTDATVGNALNLQAGGATINFNGTDGTGRLVLLSKNGAATDFNITGSLGGDLKGIIEFNTVAVVGQLIANAGPANAVIGTNNGAGRAAGFVVSVDNGNAATIAGQVYAKDMVIQSANAGGQVNFGHIVDVGTDGTTAFKTAASKVAITQNSNFGTTDFGNLAAQITVPDTMTLTGNFTGDASNPGNTAGVITFAANGTLASASADANVAVTNNITAIEASGVGVVQLSGTHTAELRLGNAGSVFKLADGTVINGKVNQTAVVGGALAAGAITLDGSA
;
A
#
# COMPACT_ATOMS: atom_id res chain seq x y z
N PHE A 1 -21.59 3.26 13.14
CA PHE A 1 -21.52 4.65 13.62
C PHE A 1 -20.97 5.52 12.50
N ILE A 2 -21.52 6.73 12.31
CA ILE A 2 -21.10 7.68 11.28
C ILE A 2 -20.83 9.01 11.99
N PHE A 3 -19.59 9.49 11.92
CA PHE A 3 -19.25 10.86 12.31
C PHE A 3 -19.16 11.71 11.04
N ASN A 4 -19.95 12.78 10.97
CA ASN A 4 -19.97 13.73 9.86
C ASN A 4 -19.94 15.16 10.44
N THR A 5 -19.10 16.03 9.90
CA THR A 5 -19.02 17.44 10.33
C THR A 5 -19.20 18.36 9.13
N ASP A 6 -20.08 19.35 9.24
CA ASP A 6 -20.30 20.40 8.23
C ASP A 6 -19.55 21.70 8.57
N ALA A 7 -18.63 21.68 9.54
CA ALA A 7 -17.94 22.87 10.03
C ALA A 7 -16.77 23.29 9.12
N THR A 8 -16.63 24.59 8.87
CA THR A 8 -15.62 25.22 8.00
C THR A 8 -14.25 25.43 8.67
N VAL A 9 -14.09 24.95 9.91
CA VAL A 9 -12.85 24.97 10.69
C VAL A 9 -12.43 23.53 10.97
N GLY A 10 -11.12 23.26 11.14
CA GLY A 10 -10.61 21.90 11.36
C GLY A 10 -11.32 21.23 12.55
N ASN A 11 -11.89 20.05 12.30
CA ASN A 11 -12.62 19.27 13.30
C ASN A 11 -11.81 18.03 13.68
N ALA A 12 -11.89 17.64 14.95
CA ALA A 12 -11.26 16.43 15.44
C ALA A 12 -12.26 15.50 16.13
N LEU A 13 -12.29 14.23 15.74
CA LEU A 13 -12.95 13.17 16.51
C LEU A 13 -11.90 12.44 17.34
N ASN A 14 -12.03 12.46 18.66
CA ASN A 14 -11.16 11.71 19.55
C ASN A 14 -11.83 10.38 19.95
N LEU A 15 -11.26 9.26 19.50
CA LEU A 15 -11.65 7.92 19.94
C LEU A 15 -10.62 7.45 20.95
N GLN A 16 -11.01 7.39 22.23
CA GLN A 16 -10.10 7.09 23.34
C GLN A 16 -10.53 5.82 24.07
N ALA A 17 -9.64 4.84 24.12
CA ALA A 17 -9.70 3.71 25.01
C ALA A 17 -8.29 3.49 25.57
N GLY A 18 -8.08 3.74 26.87
CA GLY A 18 -6.74 3.79 27.48
C GLY A 18 -5.92 2.51 27.26
N GLY A 19 -5.11 2.51 26.20
CA GLY A 19 -4.32 1.34 25.76
C GLY A 19 -5.14 0.17 25.21
N ALA A 20 -6.45 0.34 25.01
CA ALA A 20 -7.36 -0.75 24.63
C ALA A 20 -7.86 -0.61 23.19
N THR A 21 -8.36 -1.72 22.64
CA THR A 21 -8.97 -1.76 21.32
C THR A 21 -10.46 -1.37 21.39
N ILE A 22 -10.88 -0.46 20.52
CA ILE A 22 -12.28 -0.11 20.30
C ILE A 22 -12.82 -1.05 19.22
N ASN A 23 -13.58 -2.05 19.65
CA ASN A 23 -14.15 -3.06 18.76
C ASN A 23 -15.52 -2.63 18.21
N PHE A 24 -15.71 -2.76 16.90
CA PHE A 24 -17.00 -2.61 16.24
C PHE A 24 -17.54 -3.98 15.89
N ASN A 25 -18.35 -4.54 16.79
CA ASN A 25 -18.87 -5.89 16.65
C ASN A 25 -20.01 -5.94 15.62
N GLY A 26 -19.95 -6.95 14.76
CA GLY A 26 -21.04 -7.47 13.95
C GLY A 26 -20.72 -8.93 13.60
N THR A 27 -21.73 -9.74 13.27
CA THR A 27 -21.50 -11.11 12.78
C THR A 27 -20.63 -11.04 11.52
N ASP A 28 -19.56 -11.82 11.47
CA ASP A 28 -18.74 -12.01 10.27
C ASP A 28 -18.25 -10.71 9.59
N GLY A 29 -17.70 -9.76 10.37
CA GLY A 29 -17.13 -8.52 9.82
C GLY A 29 -18.15 -7.44 9.43
N THR A 30 -19.44 -7.64 9.69
CA THR A 30 -20.51 -6.67 9.35
C THR A 30 -20.52 -5.40 10.21
N GLY A 31 -19.85 -5.39 11.36
CA GLY A 31 -19.73 -4.21 12.21
C GLY A 31 -18.88 -3.15 11.50
N ARG A 32 -19.46 -2.00 11.14
CA ARG A 32 -18.75 -0.97 10.37
C ARG A 32 -18.64 0.37 11.10
N LEU A 33 -17.42 0.89 11.20
CA LEU A 33 -17.13 2.28 11.55
C LEU A 33 -16.78 3.03 10.27
N VAL A 34 -17.50 4.11 9.99
CA VAL A 34 -17.17 5.00 8.86
C VAL A 34 -16.73 6.35 9.43
N LEU A 35 -15.53 6.76 9.05
CA LEU A 35 -14.92 8.05 9.36
C LEU A 35 -14.95 8.90 8.09
N LEU A 36 -15.84 9.90 8.04
CA LEU A 36 -16.08 10.69 6.83
C LEU A 36 -15.55 12.11 6.99
N SER A 37 -14.73 12.54 6.03
CA SER A 37 -14.31 13.94 5.84
C SER A 37 -15.05 14.50 4.61
N LYS A 38 -16.21 15.13 4.83
CA LYS A 38 -17.13 15.53 3.75
C LYS A 38 -17.17 17.05 3.45
N ASN A 39 -16.71 17.93 4.34
CA ASN A 39 -16.92 19.38 4.18
C ASN A 39 -15.73 20.27 4.61
N GLY A 40 -15.42 21.26 3.76
CA GLY A 40 -14.79 22.55 4.08
C GLY A 40 -13.32 22.57 4.52
N ALA A 41 -12.90 21.69 5.41
CA ALA A 41 -11.56 21.65 6.00
C ALA A 41 -11.11 20.21 6.26
N ALA A 42 -9.80 19.99 6.36
CA ALA A 42 -9.25 18.68 6.69
C ALA A 42 -9.81 18.20 8.05
N THR A 43 -10.19 16.93 8.11
CA THR A 43 -10.68 16.30 9.34
C THR A 43 -9.62 15.35 9.89
N ASP A 44 -9.27 15.57 11.16
CA ASP A 44 -8.33 14.72 11.88
C ASP A 44 -9.10 13.74 12.79
N PHE A 45 -8.79 12.45 12.66
CA PHE A 45 -9.34 11.39 13.49
C PHE A 45 -8.25 10.93 14.46
N ASN A 46 -8.39 11.38 15.70
CA ASN A 46 -7.43 11.16 16.76
C ASN A 46 -7.73 9.86 17.50
N ILE A 47 -6.83 8.88 17.39
CA ILE A 47 -7.00 7.57 18.02
C ILE A 47 -6.01 7.42 19.17
N THR A 48 -6.54 7.21 20.37
CA THR A 48 -5.79 6.78 21.54
C THR A 48 -6.23 5.35 21.85
N GLY A 49 -5.47 4.37 21.35
CA GLY A 49 -5.85 2.95 21.30
C GLY A 49 -5.76 2.42 19.87
N SER A 50 -6.53 1.38 19.56
CA SER A 50 -6.66 0.86 18.18
C SER A 50 -8.11 0.63 17.78
N LEU A 51 -8.44 0.80 16.50
CA LEU A 51 -9.76 0.51 15.93
C LEU A 51 -9.79 -0.88 15.29
N GLY A 52 -10.77 -1.69 15.70
CA GLY A 52 -10.89 -3.06 15.24
C GLY A 52 -9.79 -3.96 15.83
N GLY A 53 -10.18 -5.14 16.27
CA GLY A 53 -9.29 -6.18 16.78
C GLY A 53 -10.02 -7.52 16.82
N ASP A 54 -9.28 -8.59 17.04
CA ASP A 54 -9.78 -9.98 17.01
C ASP A 54 -10.54 -10.33 15.72
N LEU A 55 -10.11 -9.78 14.57
CA LEU A 55 -10.77 -9.92 13.27
C LEU A 55 -12.22 -9.44 13.25
N LYS A 56 -12.53 -8.40 14.04
CA LYS A 56 -13.87 -7.82 14.11
C LYS A 56 -13.95 -6.48 13.41
N GLY A 57 -14.99 -6.36 12.60
CA GLY A 57 -15.45 -5.12 12.00
C GLY A 57 -14.58 -4.55 10.89
N ILE A 58 -15.20 -3.71 10.07
CA ILE A 58 -14.59 -2.98 8.97
C ILE A 58 -14.48 -1.52 9.37
N ILE A 59 -13.29 -0.94 9.17
CA ILE A 59 -13.07 0.49 9.32
C ILE A 59 -12.99 1.09 7.93
N GLU A 60 -13.85 2.06 7.65
CA GLU A 60 -13.88 2.80 6.40
C GLU A 60 -13.44 4.24 6.67
N PHE A 61 -12.31 4.64 6.07
CA PHE A 61 -11.80 6.00 6.10
C PHE A 61 -12.07 6.67 4.75
N ASN A 62 -12.95 7.67 4.74
CA ASN A 62 -13.44 8.32 3.53
C ASN A 62 -13.02 9.80 3.50
N THR A 63 -12.14 10.12 2.56
CA THR A 63 -11.54 11.45 2.29
C THR A 63 -11.84 11.92 0.86
N VAL A 64 -12.90 11.39 0.25
CA VAL A 64 -13.26 11.70 -1.15
C VAL A 64 -13.49 13.18 -1.34
N ALA A 65 -14.17 13.85 -0.41
CA ALA A 65 -14.50 15.26 -0.56
C ALA A 65 -13.35 16.20 -0.11
N VAL A 66 -12.63 15.83 0.96
CA VAL A 66 -11.56 16.64 1.55
C VAL A 66 -10.48 15.73 2.12
N VAL A 67 -9.22 16.19 2.08
CA VAL A 67 -8.08 15.62 2.81
C VAL A 67 -8.47 15.25 4.25
N GLY A 68 -7.92 14.15 4.76
CA GLY A 68 -8.10 13.76 6.15
C GLY A 68 -6.91 12.97 6.68
N GLN A 69 -6.85 12.87 8.01
CA GLN A 69 -5.80 12.11 8.68
C GLN A 69 -6.35 11.18 9.75
N LEU A 70 -5.80 9.97 9.83
CA LEU A 70 -5.95 9.08 10.97
C LEU A 70 -4.68 9.17 11.83
N ILE A 71 -4.79 9.75 13.02
CA ILE A 71 -3.66 10.13 13.88
C ILE A 71 -3.52 9.13 15.04
N ALA A 72 -2.30 8.65 15.24
CA ALA A 72 -1.92 7.81 16.38
C ALA A 72 -1.43 8.68 17.55
N ASN A 73 -2.32 9.03 18.48
CA ASN A 73 -1.97 9.96 19.57
C ASN A 73 -0.98 9.40 20.59
N ALA A 74 -0.83 8.07 20.65
CA ALA A 74 0.21 7.43 21.47
C ALA A 74 1.59 7.40 20.79
N GLY A 75 1.70 7.92 19.55
CA GLY A 75 2.90 7.90 18.70
C GLY A 75 2.75 6.96 17.49
N PRO A 76 3.56 7.13 16.43
CA PRO A 76 3.41 6.42 15.14
C PRO A 76 3.61 4.89 15.23
N ALA A 77 4.37 4.43 16.24
CA ALA A 77 4.55 3.01 16.53
C ALA A 77 3.32 2.37 17.22
N ASN A 78 2.20 3.08 17.37
CA ASN A 78 0.96 2.50 17.87
C ASN A 78 0.04 2.16 16.70
N ALA A 79 -0.57 0.99 16.79
CA ALA A 79 -1.56 0.60 15.81
C ALA A 79 -2.80 1.47 15.96
N VAL A 80 -3.22 2.09 14.87
CA VAL A 80 -4.50 2.83 14.81
C VAL A 80 -5.62 1.95 14.25
N ILE A 81 -5.25 0.91 13.48
CA ILE A 81 -6.14 -0.14 13.00
C ILE A 81 -5.55 -1.49 13.40
N GLY A 82 -6.33 -2.36 14.06
CA GLY A 82 -5.88 -3.68 14.49
C GLY A 82 -4.77 -3.65 15.55
N THR A 83 -4.23 -4.82 15.89
CA THR A 83 -3.06 -4.98 16.75
C THR A 83 -2.07 -5.96 16.14
N ASN A 84 -0.81 -5.89 16.58
CA ASN A 84 0.35 -6.48 15.92
C ASN A 84 0.60 -7.98 16.18
N ASN A 85 -0.38 -8.73 16.70
CA ASN A 85 -0.16 -10.08 17.24
C ASN A 85 -0.83 -11.22 16.45
N GLY A 86 -1.09 -11.04 15.16
CA GLY A 86 -1.70 -12.06 14.29
C GLY A 86 -3.21 -12.18 14.46
N ALA A 87 -3.69 -12.49 15.67
CA ALA A 87 -5.13 -12.61 15.97
C ALA A 87 -5.84 -11.24 16.05
N GLY A 88 -5.12 -10.18 16.42
CA GLY A 88 -5.71 -8.87 16.68
C GLY A 88 -5.87 -7.95 15.46
N ARG A 89 -5.73 -8.45 14.23
CA ARG A 89 -5.97 -7.64 13.02
C ARG A 89 -7.44 -7.18 12.96
N ALA A 90 -7.71 -6.03 12.36
CA ALA A 90 -9.07 -5.68 11.96
C ALA A 90 -9.54 -6.62 10.84
N ALA A 91 -10.85 -6.88 10.73
CA ALA A 91 -11.37 -7.71 9.63
C ALA A 91 -11.09 -7.05 8.28
N GLY A 92 -11.35 -5.75 8.20
CA GLY A 92 -10.98 -4.98 7.03
C GLY A 92 -10.74 -3.50 7.27
N PHE A 93 -9.99 -2.91 6.35
CA PHE A 93 -9.72 -1.49 6.29
C PHE A 93 -9.93 -0.97 4.87
N VAL A 94 -10.85 -0.02 4.72
CA VAL A 94 -11.19 0.59 3.44
C VAL A 94 -10.75 2.05 3.46
N VAL A 95 -9.94 2.46 2.49
CA VAL A 95 -9.57 3.86 2.27
C VAL A 95 -10.19 4.34 0.98
N SER A 96 -11.07 5.34 1.08
CA SER A 96 -11.62 6.05 -0.07
C SER A 96 -11.00 7.44 -0.16
N VAL A 97 -10.33 7.74 -1.26
CA VAL A 97 -9.68 9.05 -1.50
C VAL A 97 -9.93 9.43 -2.94
N ASP A 98 -10.16 10.70 -3.26
CA ASP A 98 -10.40 11.15 -4.65
C ASP A 98 -9.23 11.98 -5.19
N ASN A 99 -9.21 12.23 -6.50
CA ASN A 99 -8.18 13.04 -7.16
C ASN A 99 -8.02 14.42 -6.50
N GLY A 100 -6.76 14.82 -6.28
CA GLY A 100 -6.41 16.06 -5.60
C GLY A 100 -6.49 16.00 -4.07
N ASN A 101 -7.01 14.90 -3.50
CA ASN A 101 -7.06 14.66 -2.06
C ASN A 101 -6.04 13.59 -1.63
N ALA A 102 -5.74 13.61 -0.34
CA ALA A 102 -4.87 12.65 0.31
C ALA A 102 -5.50 12.13 1.61
N ALA A 103 -5.44 10.82 1.80
CA ALA A 103 -5.70 10.15 3.08
C ALA A 103 -4.36 9.84 3.74
N THR A 104 -4.08 10.41 4.92
CA THR A 104 -2.87 10.10 5.68
C THR A 104 -3.19 9.24 6.89
N ILE A 105 -2.50 8.11 7.03
CA ILE A 105 -2.61 7.23 8.19
C ILE A 105 -1.26 7.25 8.92
N ALA A 106 -1.20 7.93 10.06
CA ALA A 106 0.05 8.19 10.77
C ALA A 106 0.51 7.06 11.71
N GLY A 107 -0.38 6.11 12.01
CA GLY A 107 -0.08 4.95 12.86
C GLY A 107 0.09 3.65 12.07
N GLN A 108 0.35 2.55 12.80
CA GLN A 108 0.44 1.22 12.20
C GLN A 108 -0.95 0.72 11.78
N VAL A 109 -1.00 -0.04 10.69
CA VAL A 109 -2.22 -0.64 10.17
C VAL A 109 -2.08 -2.15 10.11
N TYR A 110 -2.92 -2.85 10.86
CA TYR A 110 -3.03 -4.30 10.85
C TYR A 110 -4.46 -4.72 10.48
N ALA A 111 -4.71 -5.10 9.24
CA ALA A 111 -6.05 -5.47 8.76
C ALA A 111 -5.98 -6.68 7.84
N LYS A 112 -6.90 -7.65 7.94
CA LYS A 112 -6.89 -8.85 7.08
C LYS A 112 -7.19 -8.50 5.63
N ASP A 113 -8.23 -7.70 5.40
CA ASP A 113 -8.61 -7.24 4.07
C ASP A 113 -8.47 -5.72 3.93
N MET A 114 -7.61 -5.28 3.01
CA MET A 114 -7.44 -3.87 2.70
C MET A 114 -8.08 -3.54 1.35
N VAL A 115 -8.81 -2.43 1.28
CA VAL A 115 -9.33 -1.88 0.02
C VAL A 115 -8.90 -0.43 -0.12
N ILE A 116 -8.25 -0.10 -1.23
CA ILE A 116 -7.90 1.26 -1.60
C ILE A 116 -8.71 1.62 -2.83
N GLN A 117 -9.53 2.67 -2.72
CA GLN A 117 -10.46 3.03 -3.78
C GLN A 117 -10.51 4.54 -3.98
N SER A 118 -10.75 4.93 -5.24
CA SER A 118 -10.84 6.33 -5.63
C SER A 118 -11.94 6.55 -6.65
N ALA A 119 -12.70 7.64 -6.51
CA ALA A 119 -13.75 7.95 -7.49
C ALA A 119 -13.15 8.37 -8.84
N ASN A 120 -12.04 9.13 -8.82
CA ASN A 120 -11.29 9.57 -10.00
C ASN A 120 -9.81 9.19 -9.89
N ALA A 121 -9.11 9.08 -11.01
CA ALA A 121 -7.69 8.75 -10.99
C ALA A 121 -6.87 9.84 -10.27
N GLY A 122 -5.93 9.46 -9.40
CA GLY A 122 -4.96 10.35 -8.78
C GLY A 122 -5.10 10.57 -7.27
N GLY A 123 -6.11 9.99 -6.62
CA GLY A 123 -6.24 10.02 -5.16
C GLY A 123 -5.05 9.36 -4.47
N GLN A 124 -4.59 9.95 -3.36
CA GLN A 124 -3.36 9.51 -2.67
C GLN A 124 -3.62 8.93 -1.28
N VAL A 125 -3.05 7.78 -0.97
CA VAL A 125 -2.99 7.22 0.38
C VAL A 125 -1.56 7.23 0.88
N ASN A 126 -1.33 7.89 2.00
CA ASN A 126 -0.04 7.97 2.66
C ASN A 126 -0.08 7.14 3.94
N PHE A 127 0.64 6.03 3.96
CA PHE A 127 0.89 5.26 5.16
C PHE A 127 2.17 5.74 5.82
N GLY A 128 2.00 6.50 6.91
CA GLY A 128 3.09 7.08 7.69
C GLY A 128 3.82 6.06 8.59
N HIS A 129 3.34 4.82 8.66
CA HIS A 129 4.02 3.71 9.34
C HIS A 129 3.74 2.38 8.62
N ILE A 130 4.12 1.27 9.27
CA ILE A 130 3.90 -0.12 8.83
C ILE A 130 2.44 -0.37 8.47
N VAL A 131 2.25 -0.95 7.30
CA VAL A 131 1.02 -1.63 6.88
C VAL A 131 1.30 -3.11 6.81
N ASP A 132 0.47 -3.92 7.43
CA ASP A 132 0.60 -5.37 7.36
C ASP A 132 -0.78 -6.00 7.29
N VAL A 133 -1.03 -6.82 6.25
CA VAL A 133 -2.28 -7.59 6.12
C VAL A 133 -2.16 -9.05 6.57
N GLY A 134 -0.95 -9.51 6.88
CA GLY A 134 -0.64 -10.90 7.21
C GLY A 134 -0.41 -11.77 5.98
N THR A 135 -0.11 -13.05 6.21
CA THR A 135 0.28 -14.01 5.15
C THR A 135 -0.83 -14.29 4.15
N ASP A 136 -2.06 -14.41 4.63
CA ASP A 136 -3.24 -14.67 3.78
C ASP A 136 -4.19 -13.47 3.77
N GLY A 137 -3.68 -12.30 4.11
CA GLY A 137 -4.42 -11.06 3.93
C GLY A 137 -4.45 -10.63 2.47
N THR A 138 -5.42 -9.78 2.14
CA THR A 138 -5.61 -9.29 0.78
C THR A 138 -5.56 -7.77 0.73
N THR A 139 -5.07 -7.22 -0.37
CA THR A 139 -5.17 -5.80 -0.70
C THR A 139 -5.79 -5.66 -2.07
N ALA A 140 -6.82 -4.83 -2.22
CA ALA A 140 -7.47 -4.60 -3.52
C ALA A 140 -7.52 -3.12 -3.87
N PHE A 141 -7.16 -2.78 -5.10
CA PHE A 141 -7.37 -1.47 -5.69
C PHE A 141 -8.67 -1.47 -6.48
N LYS A 142 -9.55 -0.51 -6.22
CA LYS A 142 -10.86 -0.44 -6.88
C LYS A 142 -11.15 0.94 -7.45
N THR A 143 -12.16 0.95 -8.32
CA THR A 143 -12.83 2.11 -8.94
C THR A 143 -11.97 2.98 -9.85
N ALA A 144 -10.83 3.50 -9.39
CA ALA A 144 -9.92 4.31 -10.21
C ALA A 144 -8.47 4.21 -9.72
N ALA A 145 -7.51 4.57 -10.59
CA ALA A 145 -6.09 4.55 -10.28
C ALA A 145 -5.76 5.41 -9.06
N SER A 146 -5.23 4.78 -8.01
CA SER A 146 -4.83 5.43 -6.76
C SER A 146 -3.31 5.39 -6.60
N LYS A 147 -2.75 6.37 -5.91
CA LYS A 147 -1.34 6.42 -5.53
C LYS A 147 -1.20 6.06 -4.07
N VAL A 148 -0.24 5.19 -3.75
CA VAL A 148 0.04 4.76 -2.38
C VAL A 148 1.50 5.04 -2.09
N ALA A 149 1.77 5.73 -0.99
CA ALA A 149 3.11 5.92 -0.46
C ALA A 149 3.20 5.23 0.90
N ILE A 150 4.21 4.39 1.08
CA ILE A 150 4.57 3.82 2.38
C ILE A 150 5.83 4.53 2.91
N THR A 151 6.04 4.53 4.22
CA THR A 151 7.26 5.07 4.85
C THR A 151 8.11 4.00 5.53
N GLN A 152 7.56 2.81 5.74
CA GLN A 152 8.17 1.70 6.48
C GLN A 152 7.99 0.39 5.72
N ASN A 153 8.69 -0.66 6.16
CA ASN A 153 8.45 -2.03 5.72
C ASN A 153 6.96 -2.36 5.80
N SER A 154 6.40 -2.87 4.70
CA SER A 154 4.97 -3.11 4.61
C SER A 154 4.68 -4.44 3.91
N ASN A 155 3.62 -5.10 4.33
CA ASN A 155 3.11 -6.34 3.77
C ASN A 155 1.67 -6.14 3.27
N PHE A 156 1.50 -6.17 1.96
CA PHE A 156 0.21 -5.99 1.29
C PHE A 156 -0.44 -7.34 0.93
N GLY A 157 0.20 -8.47 1.24
CA GLY A 157 -0.35 -9.80 1.02
C GLY A 157 -0.64 -10.06 -0.46
N THR A 158 -1.71 -10.81 -0.73
CA THR A 158 -2.23 -10.97 -2.10
C THR A 158 -2.85 -9.64 -2.55
N THR A 159 -2.21 -8.99 -3.52
CA THR A 159 -2.59 -7.64 -3.95
C THR A 159 -3.15 -7.66 -5.37
N ASP A 160 -4.38 -7.20 -5.54
CA ASP A 160 -5.04 -7.06 -6.83
C ASP A 160 -5.13 -5.59 -7.25
N PHE A 161 -4.42 -5.23 -8.32
CA PHE A 161 -4.53 -3.92 -8.96
C PHE A 161 -5.74 -3.81 -9.92
N GLY A 162 -6.39 -4.93 -10.25
CA GLY A 162 -7.44 -4.99 -11.25
C GLY A 162 -6.97 -4.46 -12.61
N ASN A 163 -7.79 -3.62 -13.24
CA ASN A 163 -7.47 -2.95 -14.51
C ASN A 163 -7.04 -1.48 -14.30
N LEU A 164 -6.41 -1.17 -13.16
CA LEU A 164 -6.15 0.19 -12.72
C LEU A 164 -4.65 0.52 -12.76
N ALA A 165 -4.31 1.69 -13.30
CA ALA A 165 -2.96 2.26 -13.25
C ALA A 165 -2.56 2.79 -11.86
N ALA A 166 -2.86 2.00 -10.82
CA ALA A 166 -2.48 2.26 -9.45
C ALA A 166 -0.95 2.30 -9.30
N GLN A 167 -0.47 3.04 -8.32
CA GLN A 167 0.95 3.24 -8.09
C GLN A 167 1.26 3.00 -6.63
N ILE A 168 2.35 2.29 -6.35
CA ILE A 168 2.92 2.16 -5.01
C ILE A 168 4.33 2.74 -5.05
N THR A 169 4.64 3.65 -4.12
CA THR A 169 5.99 4.18 -3.93
C THR A 169 6.58 3.60 -2.65
N VAL A 170 7.75 2.98 -2.79
CA VAL A 170 8.54 2.37 -1.71
C VAL A 170 9.79 3.23 -1.48
N PRO A 171 10.04 3.70 -0.25
CA PRO A 171 11.15 4.59 0.05
C PRO A 171 12.46 3.79 0.21
N ASP A 172 13.57 4.51 0.36
CA ASP A 172 14.91 3.93 0.48
C ASP A 172 15.01 2.96 1.66
N THR A 173 15.74 1.86 1.46
CA THR A 173 16.01 0.75 2.38
C THR A 173 14.81 -0.10 2.79
N MET A 174 13.59 0.20 2.31
CA MET A 174 12.39 -0.51 2.74
C MET A 174 12.08 -1.74 1.90
N THR A 175 11.39 -2.68 2.55
CA THR A 175 10.85 -3.89 1.95
C THR A 175 9.34 -3.74 1.74
N LEU A 176 8.89 -4.02 0.52
CA LEU A 176 7.50 -4.27 0.21
C LEU A 176 7.30 -5.78 0.02
N THR A 177 6.42 -6.35 0.82
CA THR A 177 6.03 -7.76 0.72
C THR A 177 4.64 -7.87 0.09
N GLY A 178 4.48 -8.73 -0.91
CA GLY A 178 3.19 -8.96 -1.57
C GLY A 178 3.30 -9.87 -2.79
N ASN A 179 2.14 -10.35 -3.26
CA ASN A 179 1.98 -11.01 -4.55
C ASN A 179 1.00 -10.17 -5.37
N PHE A 180 1.52 -9.45 -6.37
CA PHE A 180 0.81 -8.38 -7.07
C PHE A 180 0.29 -8.84 -8.42
N THR A 181 -1.02 -8.83 -8.58
CA THR A 181 -1.71 -9.22 -9.82
C THR A 181 -2.43 -8.04 -10.44
N GLY A 182 -2.36 -7.91 -11.76
CA GLY A 182 -3.36 -7.16 -12.52
C GLY A 182 -4.46 -8.08 -13.05
N ASP A 183 -5.42 -7.50 -13.76
CA ASP A 183 -6.51 -8.23 -14.41
C ASP A 183 -5.98 -9.21 -15.46
N ALA A 184 -6.05 -10.51 -15.15
CA ALA A 184 -5.60 -11.59 -16.03
C ALA A 184 -6.47 -11.74 -17.29
N SER A 185 -7.69 -11.19 -17.30
CA SER A 185 -8.59 -11.22 -18.46
C SER A 185 -8.28 -10.12 -19.48
N ASN A 186 -7.41 -9.16 -19.13
CA ASN A 186 -7.02 -8.06 -19.99
C ASN A 186 -5.48 -7.93 -20.11
N PRO A 187 -4.83 -8.64 -21.06
CA PRO A 187 -3.38 -8.60 -21.21
C PRO A 187 -2.80 -7.26 -21.70
N GLY A 188 -3.63 -6.33 -22.21
CA GLY A 188 -3.23 -4.99 -22.64
C GLY A 188 -3.26 -3.94 -21.51
N ASN A 189 -3.48 -4.39 -20.28
CA ASN A 189 -3.74 -3.57 -19.11
C ASN A 189 -2.50 -2.81 -18.63
N THR A 190 -2.73 -1.55 -18.21
CA THR A 190 -1.77 -0.68 -17.53
C THR A 190 -1.80 -0.88 -16.01
N ALA A 191 -2.03 -2.09 -15.53
CA ALA A 191 -2.27 -2.30 -14.11
C ALA A 191 -1.00 -2.09 -13.31
N GLY A 192 -1.02 -1.27 -12.26
CA GLY A 192 0.01 -1.28 -11.22
C GLY A 192 1.44 -0.89 -11.66
N VAL A 193 2.00 0.14 -11.01
CA VAL A 193 3.44 0.38 -11.01
C VAL A 193 3.95 0.38 -9.57
N ILE A 194 4.99 -0.40 -9.30
CA ILE A 194 5.70 -0.37 -8.02
C ILE A 194 7.01 0.37 -8.23
N THR A 195 7.18 1.52 -7.59
CA THR A 195 8.36 2.38 -7.74
C THR A 195 9.17 2.37 -6.45
N PHE A 196 10.43 1.94 -6.54
CA PHE A 196 11.41 2.05 -5.48
C PHE A 196 12.22 3.34 -5.64
N ALA A 197 12.30 4.13 -4.58
CA ALA A 197 13.01 5.40 -4.58
C ALA A 197 14.53 5.24 -4.68
N ALA A 198 15.10 4.20 -4.08
CA ALA A 198 16.52 3.88 -4.14
C ALA A 198 16.75 2.40 -3.76
N ASN A 199 17.45 2.12 -2.66
CA ASN A 199 17.63 0.74 -2.20
C ASN A 199 16.30 0.19 -1.70
N GLY A 200 16.04 -1.09 -1.92
CA GLY A 200 14.83 -1.71 -1.40
C GLY A 200 14.70 -3.17 -1.79
N THR A 201 13.62 -3.79 -1.33
CA THR A 201 13.35 -5.20 -1.59
C THR A 201 11.88 -5.38 -1.96
N LEU A 202 11.61 -6.14 -3.03
CA LEU A 202 10.29 -6.68 -3.33
C LEU A 202 10.30 -8.18 -2.99
N ALA A 203 9.50 -8.58 -2.00
CA ALA A 203 9.44 -9.96 -1.52
C ALA A 203 8.04 -10.56 -1.73
N SER A 204 7.99 -11.89 -1.94
CA SER A 204 6.73 -12.65 -1.96
C SER A 204 6.06 -12.63 -0.58
N ALA A 205 4.73 -12.47 -0.54
CA ALA A 205 3.94 -12.77 0.67
C ALA A 205 3.60 -14.27 0.79
N SER A 206 3.65 -15.00 -0.33
CA SER A 206 3.38 -16.43 -0.42
C SER A 206 4.64 -17.26 -0.10
N ALA A 207 4.44 -18.33 0.68
CA ALA A 207 5.43 -19.39 0.88
C ALA A 207 5.49 -20.39 -0.30
N ASP A 208 4.46 -20.41 -1.16
CA ASP A 208 4.46 -21.22 -2.38
C ASP A 208 5.26 -20.49 -3.47
N ALA A 209 6.40 -21.06 -3.84
CA ALA A 209 7.31 -20.54 -4.86
C ALA A 209 6.70 -20.48 -6.27
N ASN A 210 5.60 -21.19 -6.52
CA ASN A 210 4.88 -21.14 -7.79
C ASN A 210 3.96 -19.92 -7.92
N VAL A 211 3.67 -19.24 -6.80
CA VAL A 211 2.90 -18.00 -6.83
C VAL A 211 3.82 -16.87 -7.25
N ALA A 212 3.54 -16.27 -8.41
CA ALA A 212 4.31 -15.15 -8.91
C ALA A 212 4.25 -13.96 -7.93
N VAL A 213 5.38 -13.26 -7.78
CA VAL A 213 5.46 -12.03 -7.00
C VAL A 213 4.82 -10.89 -7.76
N THR A 214 4.98 -10.86 -9.08
CA THR A 214 4.25 -9.92 -9.94
C THR A 214 3.70 -10.64 -11.16
N ASN A 215 2.42 -10.43 -11.46
CA ASN A 215 1.73 -11.04 -12.59
C ASN A 215 0.76 -10.05 -13.25
N ASN A 216 0.95 -9.75 -14.54
CA ASN A 216 0.09 -8.83 -15.30
C ASN A 216 0.02 -7.42 -14.71
N ILE A 217 1.10 -6.99 -14.05
CA ILE A 217 1.30 -5.58 -13.69
C ILE A 217 2.22 -4.93 -14.71
N THR A 218 2.22 -3.60 -14.76
CA THR A 218 2.89 -2.81 -15.78
C THR A 218 4.38 -2.85 -15.54
N ALA A 219 4.83 -2.42 -14.36
CA ALA A 219 6.25 -2.32 -14.09
C ALA A 219 6.62 -2.37 -12.62
N ILE A 220 7.86 -2.79 -12.40
CA ILE A 220 8.66 -2.48 -11.22
C ILE A 220 9.71 -1.46 -11.67
N GLU A 221 9.80 -0.33 -10.99
CA GLU A 221 10.70 0.76 -11.33
C GLU A 221 11.73 1.01 -10.22
N ALA A 222 13.01 0.97 -10.58
CA ALA A 222 14.11 1.45 -9.74
C ALA A 222 14.40 2.90 -10.15
N SER A 223 13.78 3.86 -9.46
CA SER A 223 13.74 5.27 -9.91
C SER A 223 14.95 6.11 -9.50
N GLY A 224 15.63 5.75 -8.41
CA GLY A 224 16.83 6.44 -7.94
C GLY A 224 18.10 5.61 -8.07
N VAL A 225 19.19 6.18 -7.57
CA VAL A 225 20.49 5.49 -7.45
C VAL A 225 20.41 4.50 -6.29
N GLY A 226 20.61 3.22 -6.55
CA GLY A 226 20.51 2.18 -5.53
C GLY A 226 20.19 0.80 -6.10
N VAL A 227 20.06 -0.16 -5.18
CA VAL A 227 19.82 -1.58 -5.51
C VAL A 227 18.42 -1.98 -5.06
N VAL A 228 17.59 -2.42 -6.02
CA VAL A 228 16.31 -3.05 -5.77
C VAL A 228 16.48 -4.56 -5.87
N GLN A 229 16.25 -5.26 -4.76
CA GLN A 229 16.36 -6.70 -4.66
C GLN A 229 15.04 -7.37 -5.03
N LEU A 230 15.11 -8.35 -5.94
CA LEU A 230 13.97 -9.13 -6.40
C LEU A 230 14.20 -10.62 -6.14
N SER A 231 13.13 -11.35 -5.83
CA SER A 231 13.13 -12.81 -5.72
C SER A 231 11.81 -13.39 -6.24
N GLY A 232 11.85 -14.65 -6.71
CA GLY A 232 10.67 -15.34 -7.23
C GLY A 232 10.36 -15.01 -8.69
N THR A 233 9.09 -15.18 -9.10
CA THR A 233 8.68 -15.01 -10.51
C THR A 233 8.02 -13.65 -10.73
N HIS A 234 8.48 -12.93 -11.76
CA HIS A 234 7.96 -11.63 -12.16
C HIS A 234 7.58 -11.59 -13.64
N THR A 235 6.38 -11.12 -13.97
CA THR A 235 5.99 -10.82 -15.37
C THR A 235 5.93 -9.31 -15.66
N ALA A 236 6.11 -8.47 -14.65
CA ALA A 236 6.19 -7.01 -14.79
C ALA A 236 7.39 -6.57 -15.64
N GLU A 237 7.25 -5.43 -16.32
CA GLU A 237 8.41 -4.74 -16.90
C GLU A 237 9.37 -4.28 -15.80
N LEU A 238 10.68 -4.50 -15.96
CA LEU A 238 11.70 -3.92 -15.11
C LEU A 238 12.18 -2.60 -15.71
N ARG A 239 11.97 -1.48 -15.01
CA ARG A 239 12.37 -0.14 -15.44
C ARG A 239 13.55 0.39 -14.64
N LEU A 240 14.66 0.65 -15.33
CA LEU A 240 15.84 1.29 -14.79
C LEU A 240 15.73 2.82 -15.02
N GLY A 241 15.23 3.52 -14.00
CA GLY A 241 14.86 4.93 -14.06
C GLY A 241 16.02 5.90 -13.76
N ASN A 242 17.22 5.40 -13.43
CA ASN A 242 18.39 6.23 -13.15
C ASN A 242 19.71 5.57 -13.60
N ALA A 243 20.74 6.39 -13.87
CA ALA A 243 22.10 5.95 -14.20
C ALA A 243 22.75 5.05 -13.14
N GLY A 244 22.30 5.12 -11.89
CA GLY A 244 22.80 4.26 -10.80
C GLY A 244 21.76 3.26 -10.29
N SER A 245 20.67 3.05 -11.03
CA SER A 245 19.64 2.07 -10.66
C SER A 245 20.10 0.65 -11.00
N VAL A 246 19.92 -0.27 -10.05
CA VAL A 246 20.32 -1.67 -10.20
C VAL A 246 19.19 -2.57 -9.74
N PHE A 247 18.82 -3.56 -10.55
CA PHE A 247 18.06 -4.72 -10.06
C PHE A 247 19.02 -5.83 -9.68
N LYS A 248 18.97 -6.27 -8.42
CA LYS A 248 19.71 -7.45 -7.94
C LYS A 248 18.74 -8.61 -7.82
N LEU A 249 18.98 -9.68 -8.58
CA LEU A 249 18.12 -10.85 -8.61
C LEU A 249 18.69 -11.92 -7.68
N ALA A 250 17.89 -12.40 -6.73
CA ALA A 250 18.25 -13.55 -5.91
C ALA A 250 18.34 -14.83 -6.77
N ASP A 251 19.01 -15.87 -6.27
CA ASP A 251 19.03 -17.17 -6.93
C ASP A 251 17.62 -17.71 -7.19
N GLY A 252 17.42 -18.34 -8.35
CA GLY A 252 16.13 -18.85 -8.80
C GLY A 252 15.09 -17.78 -9.20
N THR A 253 15.44 -16.50 -9.27
CA THR A 253 14.53 -15.44 -9.75
C THR A 253 14.24 -15.60 -11.24
N VAL A 254 12.96 -15.53 -11.62
CA VAL A 254 12.50 -15.64 -13.01
C VAL A 254 11.89 -14.31 -13.46
N ILE A 255 12.42 -13.75 -14.56
CA ILE A 255 11.89 -12.54 -15.20
C ILE A 255 11.28 -12.90 -16.55
N ASN A 256 9.95 -12.84 -16.63
CA ASN A 256 9.17 -13.07 -17.85
C ASN A 256 8.64 -11.75 -18.47
N GLY A 257 8.94 -10.60 -17.84
CA GLY A 257 8.63 -9.28 -18.35
C GLY A 257 9.75 -8.67 -19.20
N LYS A 258 9.49 -7.51 -19.80
CA LYS A 258 10.50 -6.74 -20.53
C LYS A 258 11.46 -6.06 -19.57
N VAL A 259 12.69 -5.82 -20.01
CA VAL A 259 13.64 -4.94 -19.31
C VAL A 259 13.82 -3.69 -20.14
N ASN A 260 13.55 -2.53 -19.54
CA ASN A 260 13.64 -1.23 -20.20
C ASN A 260 14.48 -0.25 -19.37
N GLN A 261 15.23 0.59 -20.07
CA GLN A 261 16.00 1.68 -19.49
C GLN A 261 15.47 2.99 -20.07
N THR A 262 15.00 3.86 -19.20
CA THR A 262 14.29 5.10 -19.59
C THR A 262 15.11 6.35 -19.26
N ALA A 263 16.10 6.24 -18.38
CA ALA A 263 16.97 7.36 -18.03
C ALA A 263 17.93 7.71 -19.17
N VAL A 264 18.09 9.01 -19.42
CA VAL A 264 19.03 9.56 -20.40
C VAL A 264 19.96 10.55 -19.68
N VAL A 265 21.28 10.33 -19.77
CA VAL A 265 22.31 11.25 -19.27
C VAL A 265 23.11 11.78 -20.46
N GLY A 266 23.11 13.10 -20.66
CA GLY A 266 23.86 13.73 -21.75
C GLY A 266 23.42 13.31 -23.17
N GLY A 267 22.16 12.89 -23.34
CA GLY A 267 21.63 12.41 -24.62
C GLY A 267 21.88 10.92 -24.91
N ALA A 268 22.54 10.19 -24.01
CA ALA A 268 22.74 8.74 -24.09
C ALA A 268 21.95 8.03 -22.98
N LEU A 269 21.57 6.77 -23.19
CA LEU A 269 20.93 5.96 -22.16
C LEU A 269 21.85 5.85 -20.93
N ALA A 270 21.28 6.08 -19.76
CA ALA A 270 21.99 6.12 -18.49
C ALA A 270 22.35 4.70 -18.02
N ALA A 271 23.55 4.48 -17.48
CA ALA A 271 24.08 3.14 -17.20
C ALA A 271 23.42 2.38 -16.01
N GLY A 272 22.14 2.02 -16.09
CA GLY A 272 21.53 1.06 -15.16
C GLY A 272 21.99 -0.39 -15.39
N ALA A 273 21.87 -1.26 -14.39
CA ALA A 273 22.35 -2.65 -14.46
C ALA A 273 21.38 -3.68 -13.87
N ILE A 274 21.53 -4.93 -14.29
CA ILE A 274 20.95 -6.12 -13.63
C ILE A 274 22.11 -6.97 -13.13
N THR A 275 22.08 -7.35 -11.85
CA THR A 275 23.05 -8.24 -11.22
C THR A 275 22.38 -9.51 -10.75
N LEU A 276 23.07 -10.64 -10.89
CA LEU A 276 22.60 -11.96 -10.45
C LEU A 276 23.36 -12.34 -9.17
N ASP A 277 22.65 -12.71 -8.11
CA ASP A 277 23.26 -13.24 -6.89
C ASP A 277 23.45 -14.75 -7.08
N GLY A 278 24.56 -15.13 -7.70
CA GLY A 278 24.92 -16.52 -7.91
C GLY A 278 26.41 -16.68 -8.17
N SER A 279 27.06 -17.58 -7.43
CA SER A 279 28.29 -18.21 -7.89
C SER A 279 27.94 -19.15 -9.04
N ALA A 280 28.62 -18.97 -10.19
CA ALA A 280 28.50 -19.82 -11.36
C ALA A 280 28.81 -21.31 -11.09
#